data_AF-A0A7V9SK35-F1
#
_entry.id   AF-A0A7V9SK35-F1
#
_cell.length_a   1.000
_cell.length_b   1.000
_cell.length_c   1.000
_cell.angle_alpha   90.00
_cell.angle_beta   90.00
_cell.angle_gamma   90.00
#
_symmetry.space_group_name_H-M   'P 1'
#
loop_
_entity.id
_entity.type
_entity.pdbx_description
1 polymer ?
#
loop_
_entity_poly.entity_id
_entity_poly.type
_entity_poly.pdbx_seq_one_letter_code
_entity_poly.pdbx_strand_id
1 'polypeptide(L)'
;VQYDDYVKLMFDLQLIAFQTDMTRVVTMMMGREGSMRTYPEIGVADPHHPLTHHRGNAEWIERVTKVNTMHMELFAGFIQKLKSTPDGDGSLLDHSMIVYGSGLSDGNRHTHEDLPVLMVGGGGGFRRGSHIQYPKDTPMTNLFLTLLDRIGVQAEKIGDSTGHIEHLTEV
;
A
#
# COMPACT_ATOMS: atom_id res chain seq x y z
N VAL A 1 10.39 -10.98 -18.16
CA VAL A 1 10.76 -10.59 -16.79
C VAL A 1 9.69 -11.17 -15.88
N GLN A 2 10.08 -11.99 -14.90
CA GLN A 2 9.14 -12.50 -13.89
C GLN A 2 8.57 -11.32 -13.09
N TYR A 3 7.37 -11.46 -12.50
CA TYR A 3 6.72 -10.33 -11.85
C TYR A 3 7.54 -9.79 -10.70
N ASP A 4 8.04 -10.70 -9.87
CA ASP A 4 8.81 -10.42 -8.69
C ASP A 4 10.13 -9.71 -9.01
N ASP A 5 10.84 -10.11 -10.07
CA ASP A 5 12.05 -9.43 -10.53
C ASP A 5 11.77 -7.95 -10.86
N TYR A 6 10.69 -7.67 -11.58
CA TYR A 6 10.29 -6.30 -11.92
C TYR A 6 9.96 -5.50 -10.66
N VAL A 7 9.16 -6.05 -9.76
CA VAL A 7 8.77 -5.35 -8.53
C VAL A 7 9.97 -5.11 -7.62
N LYS A 8 10.84 -6.10 -7.43
CA LYS A 8 12.08 -5.97 -6.65
C LYS A 8 12.97 -4.88 -7.23
N LEU A 9 13.16 -4.87 -8.55
CA LEU A 9 13.93 -3.83 -9.23
C LEU A 9 13.32 -2.44 -9.00
N MET A 10 12.01 -2.29 -9.16
CA MET A 10 11.34 -1.01 -8.93
C MET A 10 11.44 -0.57 -7.46
N PHE A 11 11.39 -1.48 -6.50
CA PHE A 11 11.64 -1.17 -5.08
C PHE A 11 13.10 -0.79 -4.81
N ASP A 12 14.06 -1.42 -5.47
CA ASP A 12 15.48 -1.07 -5.35
C ASP A 12 15.76 0.33 -5.91
N LEU A 13 15.14 0.71 -7.03
CA LEU A 13 15.23 2.07 -7.56
C LEU A 13 14.66 3.11 -6.59
N GLN A 14 13.54 2.80 -5.92
CA GLN A 14 12.94 3.69 -4.92
C GLN A 14 13.82 3.82 -3.68
N LEU A 15 14.37 2.71 -3.20
CA LEU A 15 15.31 2.69 -2.09
C LEU A 15 16.50 3.60 -2.37
N ILE A 16 17.14 3.43 -3.53
CA ILE A 16 18.29 4.26 -3.94
C ILE A 16 17.88 5.73 -4.03
N ALA A 17 16.70 6.02 -4.61
CA ALA A 17 16.23 7.40 -4.73
C ALA A 17 16.04 8.10 -3.38
N PHE A 18 15.56 7.39 -2.35
CA PHE A 18 15.52 7.92 -1.00
C PHE A 18 16.90 8.00 -0.35
N GLN A 19 17.71 6.95 -0.49
CA GLN A 19 19.04 6.88 0.12
C GLN A 19 19.99 7.98 -0.38
N THR A 20 19.88 8.36 -1.65
CA THR A 20 20.69 9.43 -2.25
C THR A 20 19.99 10.79 -2.24
N ASP A 21 18.88 10.91 -1.53
CA ASP A 21 18.07 12.12 -1.45
C ASP A 21 17.68 12.73 -2.81
N MET A 22 17.37 11.88 -3.79
CA MET A 22 16.96 12.33 -5.13
C MET A 22 15.50 12.80 -5.17
N THR A 23 14.64 12.25 -4.32
CA THR A 23 13.23 12.63 -4.21
C THR A 23 12.71 12.41 -2.80
N ARG A 24 11.68 13.19 -2.41
CA ARG A 24 10.93 13.02 -1.16
C ARG A 24 9.64 12.23 -1.32
N VAL A 25 9.17 12.02 -2.55
CA VAL A 25 7.87 11.40 -2.85
C VAL A 25 8.00 10.41 -3.99
N VAL A 26 7.35 9.25 -3.84
CA VAL A 26 7.22 8.22 -4.87
C VAL A 26 5.80 7.65 -4.83
N THR A 27 5.29 7.26 -6.01
CA THR A 27 4.11 6.38 -6.13
C THR A 27 4.44 5.20 -7.05
N MET A 28 4.00 4.00 -6.68
CA MET A 28 4.16 2.80 -7.48
C MET A 28 2.88 1.98 -7.46
N MET A 29 2.40 1.62 -8.66
CA MET A 29 1.30 0.68 -8.82
C MET A 29 1.86 -0.75 -8.94
N MET A 30 1.52 -1.61 -7.98
CA MET A 30 1.94 -3.03 -7.98
C MET A 30 1.37 -3.80 -9.18
N GLY A 31 0.16 -3.45 -9.59
CA GLY A 31 -0.49 -3.99 -10.78
C GLY A 31 -1.75 -3.20 -11.10
N ARG A 32 -2.05 -3.05 -12.39
CA ARG A 32 -3.30 -2.42 -12.84
C ARG A 32 -4.48 -3.34 -12.51
N GLU A 33 -5.55 -2.82 -11.91
CA GLU A 33 -6.69 -3.65 -11.44
C GLU A 33 -7.35 -4.48 -12.55
N GLY A 34 -7.48 -3.93 -13.76
CA GLY A 34 -8.01 -4.65 -14.93
C GLY A 34 -6.93 -5.38 -15.75
N SER A 35 -5.81 -5.76 -15.15
CA SER A 35 -4.70 -6.43 -15.86
C SER A 35 -4.97 -7.92 -16.06
N MET A 36 -4.71 -8.42 -17.27
CA MET A 36 -4.76 -9.86 -17.59
C MET A 36 -3.46 -10.60 -17.23
N ARG A 37 -2.69 -10.05 -16.27
CA ARG A 37 -1.42 -10.64 -15.85
C ARG A 37 -1.64 -11.99 -15.16
N THR A 38 -0.79 -12.95 -15.49
CA THR A 38 -0.68 -14.26 -14.85
C THR A 38 0.57 -14.32 -13.95
N TYR A 39 0.63 -15.30 -13.05
CA TYR A 39 1.72 -15.50 -12.07
C TYR A 39 2.17 -16.98 -12.04
N PRO A 40 2.69 -17.51 -13.17
CA PRO A 40 3.11 -18.91 -13.27
C PRO A 40 4.21 -19.29 -12.27
N GLU A 41 5.03 -18.35 -11.82
CA GLU A 41 6.09 -18.53 -10.82
C GLU A 41 5.58 -19.02 -9.46
N ILE A 42 4.30 -18.79 -9.15
CA ILE A 42 3.61 -19.31 -7.95
C ILE A 42 2.49 -20.30 -8.31
N GLY A 43 2.55 -20.87 -9.52
CA GLY A 43 1.59 -21.86 -10.00
C GLY A 43 0.21 -21.29 -10.38
N VAL A 44 0.09 -19.98 -10.60
CA VAL A 44 -1.17 -19.34 -11.01
C VAL A 44 -1.06 -18.89 -12.47
N ALA A 45 -1.34 -19.82 -13.39
CA ALA A 45 -1.29 -19.54 -14.83
C ALA A 45 -2.52 -18.76 -15.34
N ASP A 46 -3.59 -18.68 -14.55
CA ASP A 46 -4.80 -17.92 -14.89
C ASP A 46 -4.56 -16.40 -14.72
N PRO A 47 -5.24 -15.56 -15.51
CA PRO A 47 -5.19 -14.10 -15.33
C PRO A 47 -5.78 -13.68 -13.98
N HIS A 48 -5.06 -12.84 -13.22
CA HIS A 48 -5.47 -12.46 -11.86
C HIS A 48 -6.80 -11.70 -11.80
N HIS A 49 -7.04 -10.73 -12.69
CA HIS A 49 -8.28 -9.96 -12.66
C HIS A 49 -9.54 -10.83 -12.82
N PRO A 50 -9.66 -11.71 -13.84
CA PRO A 50 -10.76 -12.68 -13.91
C PRO A 50 -10.93 -13.54 -12.65
N LEU A 51 -9.83 -13.97 -12.02
CA LEU A 51 -9.89 -14.78 -10.79
C LEU A 51 -10.55 -14.04 -9.63
N THR A 52 -10.45 -12.70 -9.55
CA THR A 52 -11.10 -11.94 -8.48
C THR A 52 -12.62 -11.99 -8.58
N HIS A 53 -13.20 -12.30 -9.75
CA HIS A 53 -14.63 -12.60 -9.90
C HIS A 53 -14.95 -14.07 -9.59
N HIS A 54 -14.49 -14.55 -8.43
CA HIS A 54 -14.51 -15.97 -8.06
C HIS A 54 -15.90 -16.57 -7.85
N ARG A 55 -16.96 -15.76 -7.63
CA ARG A 55 -18.35 -16.23 -7.41
C ARG A 55 -18.47 -17.33 -6.34
N GLY A 56 -17.61 -17.27 -5.32
CA GLY A 56 -17.53 -18.28 -4.25
C GLY A 56 -16.77 -19.57 -4.62
N ASN A 57 -16.14 -19.65 -5.79
CA ASN A 57 -15.28 -20.78 -6.15
C ASN A 57 -14.02 -20.81 -5.27
N ALA A 58 -13.88 -21.86 -4.46
CA ALA A 58 -12.78 -22.00 -3.50
C ALA A 58 -11.39 -22.06 -4.15
N GLU A 59 -11.27 -22.70 -5.32
CA GLU A 59 -10.00 -22.81 -6.04
C GLU A 59 -9.55 -21.45 -6.59
N TRP A 60 -10.49 -20.63 -7.08
CA TRP A 60 -10.19 -19.28 -7.54
C TRP A 60 -9.83 -18.37 -6.37
N ILE A 61 -10.54 -18.48 -5.24
CA ILE A 61 -10.20 -17.77 -4.00
C ILE A 61 -8.77 -18.12 -3.59
N GLU A 62 -8.40 -19.39 -3.55
CA GLU A 62 -7.04 -19.81 -3.18
C GLU A 62 -5.98 -19.22 -4.12
N ARG A 63 -6.24 -19.18 -5.43
CA ARG A 63 -5.34 -18.57 -6.41
C ARG A 63 -5.20 -17.06 -6.21
N VAL A 64 -6.30 -16.34 -5.95
CA VAL A 64 -6.26 -14.90 -5.60
C VAL A 64 -5.47 -14.69 -4.32
N THR A 65 -5.69 -15.52 -3.29
CA THR A 65 -4.94 -15.47 -2.04
C THR A 65 -3.44 -15.65 -2.28
N LYS A 66 -3.02 -16.59 -3.14
CA LYS A 66 -1.60 -16.79 -3.49
C LYS A 66 -1.00 -15.55 -4.14
N VAL A 67 -1.70 -14.92 -5.09
CA VAL A 67 -1.23 -13.68 -5.75
C VAL A 67 -1.10 -12.54 -4.75
N ASN A 68 -2.13 -12.32 -3.92
CA ASN A 68 -2.10 -11.27 -2.89
C ASN A 68 -1.01 -11.51 -1.84
N THR A 69 -0.76 -12.78 -1.47
CA THR A 69 0.32 -13.16 -0.55
C THR A 69 1.68 -12.81 -1.16
N MET A 70 1.93 -13.14 -2.42
CA MET A 70 3.15 -12.76 -3.13
C MET A 70 3.35 -11.23 -3.15
N HIS A 71 2.29 -10.44 -3.40
CA HIS A 71 2.39 -8.98 -3.38
C HIS A 71 2.79 -8.46 -1.99
N MET A 72 2.24 -9.05 -0.93
CA MET A 72 2.58 -8.77 0.47
C MET A 72 3.99 -9.18 0.86
N GLU A 73 4.47 -10.32 0.39
CA GLU A 73 5.86 -10.74 0.61
C GLU A 73 6.85 -9.79 -0.06
N LEU A 74 6.56 -9.34 -1.29
CA LEU A 74 7.39 -8.37 -2.01
C LEU A 74 7.40 -7.02 -1.30
N PHE A 75 6.23 -6.52 -0.86
CA PHE A 75 6.12 -5.29 -0.11
C PHE A 75 6.85 -5.39 1.25
N ALA A 76 6.69 -6.50 1.97
CA ALA A 76 7.41 -6.75 3.21
C ALA A 76 8.93 -6.73 2.99
N GLY A 77 9.41 -7.32 1.90
CA GLY A 77 10.82 -7.24 1.50
C GLY A 77 11.32 -5.81 1.32
N PHE A 78 10.52 -4.94 0.69
CA PHE A 78 10.84 -3.52 0.56
C PHE A 78 10.88 -2.80 1.92
N ILE A 79 9.91 -3.05 2.79
CA ILE A 79 9.90 -2.49 4.15
C ILE A 79 11.14 -2.92 4.94
N GLN A 80 11.57 -4.18 4.82
CA GLN A 80 12.82 -4.63 5.46
C GLN A 80 14.05 -3.89 4.93
N LYS A 81 14.13 -3.65 3.61
CA LYS A 81 15.22 -2.87 3.02
C LYS A 81 15.27 -1.45 3.58
N LEU A 82 14.13 -0.76 3.63
CA LEU A 82 14.04 0.58 4.23
C LEU A 82 14.46 0.57 5.70
N LYS A 83 14.00 -0.41 6.49
CA LYS A 83 14.39 -0.55 7.90
C LYS A 83 15.88 -0.80 8.08
N SER A 84 16.50 -1.54 7.17
CA SER A 84 17.93 -1.87 7.23
C SER A 84 18.85 -0.77 6.70
N THR A 85 18.30 0.29 6.10
CA THR A 85 19.08 1.36 5.48
C THR A 85 19.17 2.55 6.44
N PRO A 86 20.37 2.88 6.97
CA PRO A 86 20.55 4.00 7.87
C PRO A 86 20.21 5.34 7.23
N ASP A 87 19.58 6.23 8.00
CA ASP A 87 19.29 7.61 7.61
C ASP A 87 19.33 8.48 8.87
N GLY A 88 20.39 9.27 9.04
CA GLY A 88 20.57 10.12 10.22
C GLY A 88 20.58 9.36 11.55
N ASP A 89 19.63 9.69 12.42
CA ASP A 89 19.40 9.11 13.75
C ASP A 89 18.50 7.85 13.75
N GLY A 90 18.09 7.38 12.58
CA GLY A 90 17.25 6.20 12.43
C GLY A 90 17.52 5.44 11.12
N SER A 91 16.47 4.79 10.62
CA SER A 91 16.44 4.18 9.29
C SER A 91 15.56 4.97 8.33
N LEU A 92 15.68 4.72 7.02
CA LEU A 92 14.75 5.29 6.04
C LEU A 92 13.28 4.98 6.40
N LEU A 93 13.00 3.81 6.99
CA LEU A 93 11.65 3.48 7.43
C LEU A 93 11.18 4.37 8.60
N ASP A 94 12.08 4.71 9.54
CA ASP A 94 11.77 5.59 10.67
C ASP A 94 11.44 7.01 10.21
N HIS A 95 11.97 7.44 9.07
CA HIS A 95 11.75 8.77 8.50
C HIS A 95 10.74 8.83 7.34
N SER A 96 10.12 7.70 6.99
CA SER A 96 9.15 7.62 5.89
C SER A 96 7.71 7.47 6.37
N MET A 97 6.77 7.93 5.55
CA MET A 97 5.34 7.65 5.64
C MET A 97 4.90 6.88 4.40
N ILE A 98 4.42 5.64 4.57
CA ILE A 98 4.08 4.75 3.46
C ILE A 98 2.63 4.33 3.59
N VAL A 99 1.84 4.62 2.54
CA VAL A 99 0.49 4.10 2.35
C VAL A 99 0.56 2.92 1.40
N TYR A 100 0.01 1.78 1.79
CA TYR A 100 -0.18 0.63 0.91
C TYR A 100 -1.63 0.16 0.99
N GLY A 101 -2.27 -0.10 -0.14
CA GLY A 101 -3.65 -0.56 -0.15
C GLY A 101 -4.20 -0.85 -1.55
N SER A 102 -5.52 -0.99 -1.62
CA SER A 102 -6.29 -1.31 -2.81
C SER A 102 -7.48 -0.35 -2.95
N GLY A 103 -7.97 -0.13 -4.19
CA GLY A 103 -9.20 0.61 -4.45
C GLY A 103 -10.47 -0.19 -4.18
N LEU A 104 -10.33 -1.49 -3.86
CA LEU A 104 -11.39 -2.44 -3.57
C LEU A 104 -11.06 -3.28 -2.33
N SER A 105 -12.04 -3.46 -1.45
CA SER A 105 -11.98 -4.40 -0.33
C SER A 105 -12.40 -5.82 -0.72
N ASP A 106 -13.32 -5.95 -1.68
CA ASP A 106 -13.75 -7.21 -2.27
C ASP A 106 -13.79 -7.08 -3.79
N GLY A 107 -12.86 -7.75 -4.48
CA GLY A 107 -12.79 -7.75 -5.94
C GLY A 107 -13.89 -8.55 -6.64
N ASN A 108 -14.57 -9.46 -5.95
CA ASN A 108 -15.70 -10.21 -6.50
C ASN A 108 -16.97 -9.36 -6.52
N ARG A 109 -17.17 -8.56 -5.47
CA ARG A 109 -18.34 -7.68 -5.31
C ARG A 109 -18.12 -6.26 -5.83
N HIS A 110 -16.88 -5.88 -6.11
CA HIS A 110 -16.47 -4.49 -6.36
C HIS A 110 -16.86 -3.55 -5.20
N THR A 111 -16.58 -3.99 -3.97
CA THR A 111 -16.87 -3.21 -2.76
C THR A 111 -15.79 -2.15 -2.58
N HIS A 112 -16.19 -0.89 -2.47
CA HIS A 112 -15.31 0.28 -2.31
C HIS A 112 -15.29 0.80 -0.85
N GLU A 113 -16.08 0.19 0.01
CA GLU A 113 -16.14 0.42 1.44
C GLU A 113 -15.12 -0.44 2.18
N ASP A 114 -14.73 -0.02 3.40
CA ASP A 114 -13.83 -0.76 4.28
C ASP A 114 -12.52 -1.19 3.59
N LEU A 115 -11.90 -0.25 2.86
CA LEU A 115 -10.69 -0.50 2.08
C LEU A 115 -9.54 -1.01 2.96
N PRO A 116 -8.79 -2.03 2.52
CA PRO A 116 -7.60 -2.49 3.21
C PRO A 116 -6.48 -1.46 3.00
N VAL A 117 -6.13 -0.74 4.07
CA VAL A 117 -5.08 0.28 4.06
C VAL A 117 -4.08 0.00 5.17
N LEU A 118 -2.81 -0.03 4.79
CA LEU A 118 -1.67 -0.11 5.69
C LEU A 118 -0.98 1.25 5.72
N MET A 119 -0.81 1.79 6.92
CA MET A 119 0.13 2.87 7.20
C MET A 119 1.38 2.29 7.84
N VAL A 120 2.53 2.49 7.19
CA VAL A 120 3.82 1.92 7.63
C VAL A 120 4.87 3.03 7.67
N GLY A 121 5.77 2.95 8.66
CA GLY A 121 6.87 3.89 8.85
C GLY A 121 6.76 4.69 10.15
N GLY A 122 7.84 5.40 10.48
CA GLY A 122 7.92 6.27 11.66
C GLY A 122 7.71 7.75 11.34
N GLY A 123 7.74 8.13 10.06
CA GLY A 123 7.57 9.51 9.61
C GLY A 123 6.22 10.06 10.05
N GLY A 124 6.16 11.36 10.31
CA GLY A 124 4.90 12.01 10.70
C GLY A 124 4.36 11.60 12.07
N GLY A 125 5.11 10.88 12.91
CA GLY A 125 4.74 10.66 14.32
C GLY A 125 3.46 9.84 14.55
N PHE A 126 3.17 8.89 13.65
CA PHE A 126 1.99 8.04 13.77
C PHE A 126 2.15 6.93 14.82
N ARG A 127 1.02 6.55 15.43
CA ARG A 127 0.88 5.38 16.29
C ARG A 127 1.04 4.12 15.46
N ARG A 128 1.97 3.26 15.89
CA ARG A 128 2.26 1.96 15.24
C ARG A 128 1.60 0.82 16.01
N GLY A 129 1.33 -0.29 15.32
CA GLY A 129 0.79 -1.50 15.96
C GLY A 129 -0.70 -1.43 16.30
N SER A 130 -1.43 -0.49 15.68
CA SER A 130 -2.87 -0.30 15.88
C SER A 130 -3.66 -0.81 14.68
N HIS A 131 -4.87 -1.30 14.94
CA HIS A 131 -5.90 -1.50 13.92
C HIS A 131 -7.05 -0.54 14.26
N ILE A 132 -7.35 0.37 13.34
CA ILE A 132 -8.33 1.45 13.56
C ILE A 132 -9.45 1.28 12.56
N GLN A 133 -10.67 1.22 13.05
CA GLN A 133 -11.88 1.26 12.24
C GLN A 133 -12.54 2.62 12.44
N TYR A 134 -12.78 3.33 11.35
CA TYR A 134 -13.49 4.60 11.35
C TYR A 134 -15.00 4.38 11.17
N PRO A 135 -15.84 5.38 11.53
CA PRO A 135 -17.26 5.33 11.23
C PRO A 135 -17.51 5.04 9.75
N LYS A 136 -18.64 4.37 9.47
CA LYS A 136 -19.06 4.10 8.10
C LYS A 136 -19.13 5.41 7.30
N ASP A 137 -18.81 5.32 6.01
CA ASP A 137 -18.82 6.43 5.05
C ASP A 137 -17.79 7.53 5.36
N THR A 138 -16.78 7.25 6.20
CA THR A 138 -15.61 8.12 6.36
C THR A 138 -14.80 8.16 5.05
N PRO A 139 -14.63 9.33 4.40
CA PRO A 139 -13.89 9.42 3.16
C PRO A 139 -12.42 9.03 3.31
N MET A 140 -11.93 8.17 2.43
CA MET A 140 -10.50 7.80 2.36
C MET A 140 -9.61 9.02 2.13
N THR A 141 -10.13 10.05 1.48
CA THR A 141 -9.45 11.33 1.28
C THR A 141 -9.16 12.08 2.59
N ASN A 142 -9.86 11.79 3.69
CA ASN A 142 -9.51 12.33 5.01
C ASN A 142 -8.14 11.82 5.50
N LEU A 143 -7.77 10.57 5.17
CA LEU A 143 -6.42 10.06 5.42
C LEU A 143 -5.41 10.90 4.65
N PHE A 144 -5.61 11.08 3.34
CA PHE A 144 -4.66 11.84 2.52
C PHE A 144 -4.53 13.30 2.93
N LEU A 145 -5.63 13.96 3.33
CA LEU A 145 -5.58 15.30 3.89
C LEU A 145 -4.69 15.34 5.14
N THR A 146 -4.86 14.37 6.03
CA THR A 146 -4.03 14.20 7.23
C THR A 146 -2.56 13.97 6.90
N LEU A 147 -2.24 13.16 5.90
CA LEU A 147 -0.85 12.93 5.49
C LEU A 147 -0.20 14.18 4.90
N LEU A 148 -0.95 14.98 4.12
CA LEU A 148 -0.48 16.27 3.59
C LEU A 148 -0.10 17.22 4.71
N ASP A 149 -0.94 17.33 5.74
CA ASP A 149 -0.65 18.14 6.92
C ASP A 149 0.64 17.69 7.63
N ARG A 150 0.88 16.37 7.73
CA ARG A 150 2.11 15.82 8.35
C ARG A 150 3.39 16.09 7.56
N ILE A 151 3.30 16.35 6.26
CA ILE A 151 4.44 16.83 5.46
C ILE A 151 4.49 18.37 5.33
N GLY A 152 3.68 19.10 6.10
CA GLY A 152 3.66 20.56 6.09
C GLY A 152 2.89 21.17 4.91
N VAL A 153 2.10 20.38 4.19
CA VAL A 153 1.22 20.86 3.11
C VAL A 153 -0.18 21.08 3.68
N GLN A 154 -0.48 22.34 3.99
CA GLN A 154 -1.75 22.76 4.59
C GLN A 154 -2.83 22.93 3.51
N ALA A 155 -3.33 21.82 2.97
CA ALA A 155 -4.42 21.84 1.99
C ALA A 155 -5.76 22.00 2.69
N GLU A 156 -6.66 22.84 2.17
CA GLU A 156 -8.00 22.97 2.73
C GLU A 156 -8.87 21.74 2.47
N LYS A 157 -8.64 21.04 1.35
CA LYS A 157 -9.44 19.90 0.90
C LYS A 157 -8.69 19.06 -0.13
N ILE A 158 -8.95 17.75 -0.16
CA ILE A 158 -8.59 16.84 -1.26
C ILE A 158 -9.78 15.96 -1.63
N GLY A 159 -10.17 15.95 -2.91
CA GLY A 159 -11.32 15.16 -3.38
C GLY A 159 -12.60 15.45 -2.60
N ASP A 160 -13.17 14.41 -2.00
CA ASP A 160 -14.39 14.44 -1.18
C ASP A 160 -14.11 14.56 0.33
N SER A 161 -12.89 14.94 0.74
CA SER A 161 -12.52 15.00 2.15
C SER A 161 -13.44 15.94 2.92
N THR A 162 -13.88 15.50 4.09
CA THR A 162 -14.72 16.23 5.04
C THR A 162 -13.95 16.69 6.28
N GLY A 163 -12.70 16.25 6.44
CA GLY A 163 -11.84 16.65 7.53
C GLY A 163 -10.59 15.76 7.63
N HIS A 164 -9.99 15.79 8.82
CA HIS A 164 -8.84 14.97 9.17
C HIS A 164 -9.30 13.66 9.82
N ILE A 165 -8.53 12.59 9.66
CA ILE A 165 -8.77 11.37 10.46
C ILE A 165 -8.08 11.48 11.81
N GLU A 166 -8.81 11.07 12.84
CA GLU A 166 -8.32 11.07 14.21
C GLU A 166 -7.60 9.76 14.56
N HIS A 167 -6.90 9.73 15.70
CA HIS A 167 -6.28 8.55 16.28
C HIS A 167 -5.11 7.91 15.51
N LEU A 168 -4.68 8.51 14.39
CA LEU A 168 -3.43 8.12 13.73
C LEU A 168 -2.18 8.57 14.49
N THR A 169 -2.26 9.65 15.26
CA THR A 169 -1.15 10.23 16.03
C THR A 169 -1.39 10.08 17.53
N GLU A 170 -0.34 10.28 18.34
CA GLU A 170 -0.45 10.30 19.81
C GLU A 170 -1.07 11.59 20.37
N VAL A 171 -1.16 12.62 19.52
CA VAL A 171 -1.81 13.90 19.77
C VAL A 171 -3.11 13.96 19.00
#